data_AF-A0A6B1GU16-F1
#
_entry.id   AF-A0A6B1GU16-F1
#
_cell.length_a   1.000
_cell.length_b   1.000
_cell.length_c   1.000
_cell.angle_alpha   90.00
_cell.angle_beta   90.00
_cell.angle_gamma   90.00
#
_symmetry.space_group_name_H-M   'P 1'
#
loop_
_entity.id
_entity.type
_entity.pdbx_description
1 polymer ?
#
loop_
_entity_poly.entity_id
_entity_poly.type
_entity_poly.pdbx_seq_one_letter_code
_entity_poly.pdbx_strand_id
1 'polypeptide(L)'
;MVGASPNWKRPSNFAMKYLQQKGYRVIPVNPRAAEAGASILGERARASLAEVPAPVEMVDVFRGSDAALEITREAIRLREEKRIEVVWMQLGVR
;
A
#
# COMPACT_ATOMS: atom_id res chain seq x y z
N MET A 1 -1.52 1.13 -0.73
CA MET A 1 -1.04 0.95 0.66
C MET A 1 -0.24 -0.33 0.78
N VAL A 2 1.06 -0.23 1.06
CA VAL A 2 1.96 -1.37 1.24
C VAL A 2 1.93 -1.84 2.68
N GLY A 3 1.71 -3.13 2.92
CA GLY A 3 1.51 -3.66 4.28
C GLY A 3 0.06 -3.56 4.78
N ALA A 4 -0.90 -3.38 3.86
CA ALA A 4 -2.32 -3.45 4.18
C ALA A 4 -2.68 -4.81 4.80
N SER A 5 -3.45 -4.82 5.88
CA SER A 5 -3.83 -6.03 6.58
C SER A 5 -5.35 -6.17 6.67
N PRO A 6 -5.92 -7.38 6.52
CA PRO A 6 -7.33 -7.64 6.80
C PRO A 6 -7.65 -7.62 8.30
N ASN A 7 -6.64 -7.68 9.17
CA ASN A 7 -6.83 -7.67 10.62
C ASN A 7 -7.17 -6.25 11.10
N TRP A 8 -8.38 -6.06 11.61
CA TRP A 8 -8.89 -4.78 12.11
C TRP A 8 -8.07 -4.16 13.25
N LYS A 9 -7.27 -4.97 13.97
CA LYS A 9 -6.36 -4.49 15.02
C LYS A 9 -5.08 -3.85 14.46
N ARG A 10 -4.79 -4.02 13.16
CA ARG A 10 -3.58 -3.45 12.54
C ARG A 10 -3.86 -2.01 12.09
N PRO A 11 -2.97 -1.05 12.37
CA PRO A 11 -3.15 0.35 11.98
C PRO A 11 -3.44 0.56 10.49
N SER A 12 -2.83 -0.25 9.61
CA SER A 12 -3.06 -0.19 8.16
C SER A 12 -4.52 -0.45 7.77
N ASN A 13 -5.24 -1.31 8.50
CA ASN A 13 -6.66 -1.55 8.25
C ASN A 13 -7.50 -0.30 8.56
N PHE A 14 -7.24 0.34 9.70
CA PHE A 14 -7.95 1.56 10.10
C PHE A 14 -7.66 2.72 9.14
N ALA A 15 -6.39 2.98 8.82
CA ALA A 15 -6.00 4.04 7.90
C ALA A 15 -6.61 3.84 6.50
N MET A 16 -6.58 2.61 5.97
CA MET A 16 -7.17 2.29 4.68
C MET A 16 -8.69 2.54 4.67
N LYS A 17 -9.40 2.07 5.70
CA LYS A 17 -10.84 2.30 5.86
C LYS A 17 -11.16 3.79 5.93
N TYR A 18 -10.39 4.55 6.71
CA TYR A 18 -10.57 5.99 6.84
C TYR A 18 -10.40 6.71 5.50
N LEU A 19 -9.33 6.42 4.76
CA LEU A 19 -9.07 7.02 3.45
C LEU A 19 -10.18 6.67 2.44
N GLN A 20 -10.66 5.41 2.43
CA GLN A 20 -11.82 5.02 1.62
C GLN A 20 -13.08 5.79 1.99
N GLN A 21 -13.36 6.01 3.29
CA GLN A 21 -14.48 6.83 3.75
C GLN A 21 -14.35 8.30 3.37
N LYS A 22 -13.14 8.78 3.08
CA LYS A 22 -12.87 10.14 2.56
C LYS A 22 -12.92 10.21 1.03
N GLY A 23 -13.30 9.12 0.35
CA GLY A 23 -13.46 9.08 -1.10
C GLY A 23 -12.20 8.69 -1.87
N TYR A 24 -11.10 8.35 -1.19
CA TYR A 24 -9.90 7.87 -1.86
C TYR A 24 -10.03 6.39 -2.21
N ARG A 25 -9.64 6.02 -3.43
CA ARG A 25 -9.43 4.63 -3.77
C ARG A 25 -8.09 4.16 -3.21
N VAL A 26 -8.12 3.21 -2.28
CA VAL A 26 -6.88 2.64 -1.70
C VAL A 26 -6.72 1.20 -2.17
N ILE A 27 -5.62 0.91 -2.87
CA ILE A 27 -5.32 -0.45 -3.34
C ILE A 27 -4.40 -1.14 -2.32
N PRO A 28 -4.79 -2.30 -1.76
CA PRO A 28 -4.00 -3.01 -0.77
C PRO A 28 -2.88 -3.82 -1.43
N VAL A 29 -1.64 -3.63 -0.97
CA VAL A 29 -0.49 -4.46 -1.36
C VAL A 29 -0.12 -5.36 -0.18
N ASN A 30 -0.35 -6.66 -0.35
CA ASN A 30 -0.08 -7.72 0.62
C ASN A 30 0.10 -9.07 -0.12
N PRO A 31 1.34 -9.59 -0.22
CA PRO A 31 1.63 -10.84 -0.94
C PRO A 31 0.77 -12.03 -0.50
N ARG A 32 0.61 -12.23 0.82
CA ARG A 32 -0.14 -13.37 1.36
C ARG A 32 -1.62 -13.28 1.04
N ALA A 33 -2.20 -12.08 1.12
CA ALA A 33 -3.60 -11.88 0.75
C ALA A 33 -3.80 -12.05 -0.76
N ALA A 34 -2.85 -11.57 -1.57
CA ALA A 34 -2.91 -11.71 -3.03
C ALA A 34 -2.82 -13.17 -3.48
N GLU A 35 -1.89 -13.95 -2.89
CA GLU A 35 -1.75 -15.39 -3.13
C GLU A 35 -3.03 -16.16 -2.78
N ALA A 36 -3.70 -15.79 -1.68
CA ALA A 36 -4.99 -16.34 -1.30
C ALA A 36 -6.18 -15.82 -2.14
N GLY A 37 -5.94 -14.98 -3.15
CA GLY A 37 -7.01 -14.36 -3.95
C GLY A 37 -7.94 -13.45 -3.16
N ALA A 38 -7.51 -12.98 -1.99
CA ALA A 38 -8.34 -12.27 -1.04
C ALA A 38 -8.46 -10.77 -1.35
N SER A 39 -9.57 -10.18 -0.89
CA SER A 39 -9.78 -8.73 -0.86
C SER A 39 -9.59 -8.19 0.56
N ILE A 40 -9.13 -6.96 0.67
CA ILE A 40 -9.04 -6.21 1.94
C ILE A 40 -9.90 -4.97 1.78
N LEU A 41 -10.91 -4.83 2.65
CA LEU A 41 -11.86 -3.69 2.62
C LEU A 41 -12.45 -3.45 1.22
N GLY A 42 -12.91 -4.52 0.59
CA GLY A 42 -13.57 -4.49 -0.73
C GLY A 42 -12.63 -4.35 -1.93
N GLU A 43 -11.33 -4.12 -1.74
CA GLU A 43 -10.35 -4.00 -2.82
C GLU A 43 -9.49 -5.26 -2.93
N ARG A 44 -9.26 -5.73 -4.16
CA ARG A 44 -8.45 -6.93 -4.42
C ARG A 44 -7.00 -6.68 -4.04
N ALA A 45 -6.41 -7.59 -3.25
CA ALA A 45 -5.01 -7.51 -2.89
C ALA A 45 -4.09 -7.70 -4.10
N ARG A 46 -3.00 -6.93 -4.14
CA ARG A 46 -1.87 -7.06 -5.08
C ARG A 46 -0.66 -7.60 -4.34
N ALA A 47 0.16 -8.41 -5.02
CA ALA A 47 1.32 -9.00 -4.38
C ALA A 47 2.47 -7.99 -4.24
N SER A 48 2.59 -7.05 -5.18
CA SER A 48 3.66 -6.05 -5.24
C SER A 48 3.13 -4.69 -5.69
N LEU A 49 3.97 -3.63 -5.62
CA LEU A 49 3.61 -2.33 -6.19
C LEU A 49 3.48 -2.42 -7.71
N ALA A 50 4.33 -3.22 -8.38
CA ALA A 50 4.30 -3.41 -9.82
C ALA A 50 2.94 -3.87 -10.36
N GLU A 51 2.23 -4.73 -9.64
CA GLU A 51 0.90 -5.23 -10.02
C GLU A 51 -0.25 -4.23 -9.78
N VAL A 52 0.03 -3.08 -9.16
CA VAL A 52 -0.98 -2.07 -8.92
C VAL A 52 -1.28 -1.33 -10.24
N PRO A 53 -2.55 -1.26 -10.67
CA PRO A 53 -2.93 -0.54 -11.89
C PRO A 53 -2.71 0.96 -11.73
N ALA A 54 -2.18 1.59 -12.77
CA ALA A 54 -2.03 3.04 -12.84
C ALA A 54 -3.41 3.74 -13.04
N PRO A 55 -3.53 5.02 -12.64
CA PRO A 55 -2.54 5.82 -11.89
C PRO A 55 -2.59 5.58 -10.38
N VAL A 56 -1.46 5.77 -9.70
CA VAL A 56 -1.28 5.75 -8.24
C VAL A 56 -0.37 6.91 -7.84
N GLU A 57 -0.95 7.93 -7.22
CA GLU A 57 -0.23 9.17 -6.90
C GLU A 57 0.59 9.09 -5.61
N MET A 58 0.22 8.15 -4.72
CA MET A 58 0.80 8.01 -3.39
C MET A 58 1.03 6.56 -2.99
N VAL A 59 2.21 6.27 -2.46
CA VAL A 59 2.56 5.00 -1.82
C VAL A 59 2.62 5.21 -0.31
N ASP A 60 1.57 4.77 0.38
CA ASP A 60 1.51 4.75 1.85
C ASP A 60 2.06 3.43 2.41
N VAL A 61 3.11 3.52 3.23
CA VAL A 61 3.93 2.40 3.71
C VAL A 61 3.61 2.09 5.17
N PHE A 62 3.04 0.91 5.40
CA PHE A 62 2.80 0.30 6.72
C PHE A 62 3.73 -0.91 6.94
N ARG A 63 5.03 -0.70 6.75
CA ARG A 63 6.10 -1.67 7.00
C ARG A 63 7.19 -1.02 7.85
N GLY A 64 8.00 -1.84 8.51
CA GLY A 64 9.12 -1.36 9.33
C GLY A 64 10.26 -0.79 8.50
N SER A 65 11.21 -0.14 9.19
CA SER A 65 12.45 0.43 8.62
C SER A 65 13.21 -0.55 7.73
N ASP A 66 13.26 -1.82 8.12
CA ASP A 66 13.94 -2.91 7.41
C ASP A 66 13.42 -3.10 5.97
N ALA A 67 12.15 -2.77 5.71
CA ALA A 67 11.54 -2.90 4.40
C ALA A 67 11.33 -1.55 3.69
N ALA A 68 11.38 -0.43 4.42
CA ALA A 68 11.02 0.89 3.90
C ALA A 68 11.91 1.34 2.74
N LEU A 69 13.22 1.06 2.82
CA LEU A 69 14.18 1.44 1.77
C LEU A 69 13.86 0.77 0.43
N GLU A 70 13.64 -0.54 0.42
CA GLU A 70 13.37 -1.27 -0.82
C GLU A 70 12.01 -0.90 -1.43
N ILE A 71 10.99 -0.66 -0.61
CA ILE A 71 9.69 -0.17 -1.06
C ILE A 71 9.83 1.22 -1.71
N THR A 72 10.66 2.09 -1.12
CA THR A 72 10.93 3.43 -1.67
C THR A 72 11.67 3.34 -3.00
N ARG A 73 12.68 2.47 -3.11
CA ARG A 73 13.39 2.20 -4.36
C ARG A 73 12.45 1.66 -5.44
N GLU A 74 11.54 0.77 -5.08
CA GLU A 74 10.51 0.25 -5.99
C GLU A 74 9.55 1.36 -6.46
N ALA A 75 9.07 2.20 -5.54
CA ALA A 75 8.22 3.33 -5.87
C ALA A 75 8.89 4.34 -6.83
N ILE A 76 10.19 4.62 -6.63
CA ILE A 76 10.98 5.48 -7.53
C ILE A 76 11.09 4.85 -8.93
N ARG A 77 11.37 3.54 -9.02
CA ARG A 77 11.46 2.83 -10.32
C ARG A 77 10.14 2.87 -11.09
N LEU A 78 9.01 2.78 -10.38
CA LEU A 78 7.67 2.76 -10.98
C LEU A 78 7.06 4.15 -11.12
N ARG A 79 7.78 5.22 -10.73
CA ARG A 79 7.25 6.58 -10.62
C ARG A 79 6.57 7.05 -11.89
N GLU A 80 7.24 6.97 -13.03
CA GLU A 80 6.72 7.50 -14.29
C GLU A 80 5.56 6.65 -14.82
N GLU A 81 5.69 5.33 -14.77
CA GLU A 81 4.65 4.38 -15.20
C GLU A 81 3.36 4.54 -14.41
N LYS A 82 3.48 4.71 -13.07
CA LYS A 82 2.33 4.73 -12.16
C LYS A 82 1.92 6.13 -11.74
N ARG A 83 2.67 7.17 -12.10
CA ARG A 83 2.48 8.57 -11.68
C ARG A 83 2.61 8.77 -10.16
N ILE A 84 3.60 8.14 -9.53
CA ILE A 84 3.82 8.23 -8.08
C ILE A 84 4.55 9.54 -7.76
N GLU A 85 3.91 10.42 -6.99
CA GLU A 85 4.50 11.69 -6.57
C GLU A 85 4.88 11.69 -5.08
N VAL A 86 4.24 10.83 -4.27
CA VAL A 86 4.41 10.83 -2.82
C VAL A 86 4.71 9.42 -2.30
N VAL A 87 5.72 9.31 -1.44
CA VAL A 87 5.93 8.15 -0.56
C VAL A 87 5.72 8.62 0.87
N TRP A 88 4.82 7.95 1.60
CA TRP A 88 4.50 8.26 2.98
C TRP A 88 4.86 7.10 3.88
N MET A 89 5.51 7.39 5.00
CA MET A 89 5.91 6.41 6.00
C MET A 89 5.33 6.76 7.37
N GLN A 90 5.10 5.74 8.19
CA GLN A 90 4.60 5.96 9.54
C GLN A 90 5.68 6.58 10.44
N LEU A 91 5.24 7.27 11.49
CA LEU A 91 6.14 7.86 12.47
C LEU A 91 7.07 6.80 13.06
N GLY A 92 8.36 7.15 13.17
CA GLY A 92 9.38 6.26 13.72
C GLY A 92 10.04 5.32 12.71
N VAL A 93 9.58 5.28 11.46
CA VAL A 93 10.33 4.66 10.36
C VAL A 93 11.53 5.53 10.04
N ARG A 94 12.73 4.95 10.17
CA ARG A 94 14.04 5.56 9.94
C ARG A 94 14.91 4.72 9.02
#